data_AF-A0AAD8Y4K2-F1
#
_entry.id   AF-A0AAD8Y4K2-F1
#
_cell.length_a   1.000
_cell.length_b   1.000
_cell.length_c   1.000
_cell.angle_alpha   90.00
_cell.angle_beta   90.00
_cell.angle_gamma   90.00
#
_symmetry.space_group_name_H-M   'P 1'
#
loop_
_entity.id
_entity.type
_entity.pdbx_description
1 polymer ?
#
loop_
_entity_poly.entity_id
_entity_poly.type
_entity_poly.pdbx_seq_one_letter_code
_entity_poly.pdbx_strand_id
1 'polypeptide(L)'
;MTKTCYYATASKIVKMTATTTGGARRRRSSEVVAAAEKESYPAAVDDSSCSDSTASSTDEKQSLSQMPHQPRRSLSLQSISQSLLPWLGMSVWPCMLALPLFLNTQKFHYSTTFPRGWWTLRGEHWLDKSLEEGGIWEYGTELYGKTLRHPLGLSLGISAVAVGHVFLLIYFRLHQQQYLGKTTSIQSRGAVQYVYADALKNHLCQPGGFLLLGLYLTITWVFDLLPHSYYSFSGGIQYKQVAMCLVCQDFVQFLMHKVEHVAHPKMYKISHKPHHKLQIQSCLMPLMGLCLTRQL
;
A
#
# COMPACT_ATOMS: atom_id res chain seq x y z
N MET A 1 -39.12 24.72 -13.76
CA MET A 1 -39.57 23.43 -13.19
C MET A 1 -38.62 23.03 -12.07
N THR A 2 -38.94 23.42 -10.84
CA THR A 2 -38.18 23.14 -9.62
C THR A 2 -38.56 21.77 -9.08
N LYS A 3 -37.59 20.84 -9.02
CA LYS A 3 -37.78 19.53 -8.37
C LYS A 3 -37.34 19.62 -6.92
N THR A 4 -38.31 19.49 -6.03
CA THR A 4 -38.14 19.41 -4.57
C THR A 4 -37.74 17.99 -4.18
N CYS A 5 -36.57 17.81 -3.55
CA CYS A 5 -36.18 16.53 -2.95
C CYS A 5 -36.80 16.42 -1.55
N TYR A 6 -37.62 15.40 -1.34
CA TYR A 6 -38.06 14.95 -0.02
C TYR A 6 -37.12 13.86 0.50
N TYR A 7 -36.47 14.10 1.63
CA TYR A 7 -35.89 13.03 2.44
C TYR A 7 -36.94 12.56 3.44
N ALA A 8 -37.47 11.36 3.24
CA ALA A 8 -38.33 10.69 4.21
C ALA A 8 -37.48 9.75 5.06
N THR A 9 -37.26 10.11 6.32
CA THR A 9 -36.55 9.30 7.31
C THR A 9 -37.55 8.32 7.95
N ALA A 10 -37.55 7.07 7.52
CA ALA A 10 -38.36 6.02 8.14
C ALA A 10 -37.54 5.25 9.18
N SER A 11 -37.66 5.63 10.45
CA SER A 11 -37.15 4.83 11.57
C SER A 11 -38.05 3.62 11.81
N LYS A 12 -37.63 2.43 11.37
CA LYS A 12 -38.19 1.16 11.85
C LYS A 12 -37.52 0.79 13.17
N ILE A 13 -38.29 0.91 14.25
CA ILE A 13 -37.95 0.38 15.58
C ILE A 13 -38.17 -1.13 15.53
N VAL A 14 -37.09 -1.90 15.48
CA VAL A 14 -37.11 -3.36 15.66
C VAL A 14 -37.05 -3.64 17.17
N LYS A 15 -38.17 -4.10 17.74
CA LYS A 15 -38.20 -4.71 19.08
C LYS A 15 -37.49 -6.06 19.02
N MET A 16 -36.29 -6.16 19.59
CA MET A 16 -35.65 -7.43 19.91
C MET A 16 -36.17 -7.93 21.27
N THR A 17 -37.00 -8.96 21.25
CA THR A 17 -37.31 -9.80 22.40
C THR A 17 -36.14 -10.75 22.65
N ALA A 18 -35.46 -10.57 23.78
CA ALA A 18 -34.42 -11.48 24.25
C ALA A 18 -35.04 -12.67 24.99
N THR A 19 -34.83 -13.88 24.47
CA THR A 19 -35.14 -15.13 25.17
C THR A 19 -33.88 -15.60 25.87
N THR A 20 -33.84 -15.49 27.20
CA THR A 20 -32.76 -15.97 28.05
C THR A 20 -32.97 -17.45 28.37
N THR A 21 -32.18 -18.34 27.76
CA THR A 21 -32.04 -19.73 28.23
C THR A 21 -30.68 -19.92 28.87
N GLY A 22 -30.68 -20.16 30.18
CA GLY A 22 -29.52 -20.47 30.98
C GLY A 22 -28.92 -21.83 30.63
N GLY A 23 -27.60 -21.86 30.45
CA GLY A 23 -26.82 -23.07 30.22
C GLY A 23 -25.65 -23.14 31.21
N ALA A 24 -25.59 -24.26 31.92
CA ALA A 24 -24.78 -24.46 33.11
C ALA A 24 -23.26 -24.42 32.89
N ARG A 25 -22.61 -23.84 33.89
CA ARG A 25 -21.17 -23.65 34.11
C ARG A 25 -20.47 -24.98 34.39
N ARG A 26 -19.59 -25.46 33.49
CA ARG A 26 -18.63 -26.54 33.78
C ARG A 26 -17.22 -25.98 33.80
N ARG A 27 -16.69 -25.74 35.01
CA ARG A 27 -15.27 -25.44 35.26
C ARG A 27 -14.45 -26.71 34.95
N ARG A 28 -13.49 -26.61 34.04
CA ARG A 28 -12.39 -27.57 33.93
C ARG A 28 -11.10 -26.77 34.05
N SER A 29 -10.46 -26.89 35.21
CA SER A 29 -9.10 -26.42 35.46
C SER A 29 -8.15 -27.18 34.55
N SER A 30 -7.25 -26.47 33.88
CA SER A 30 -6.08 -27.05 33.24
C SER A 30 -4.91 -26.15 33.56
N GLU A 31 -4.20 -26.61 34.57
CA GLU A 31 -2.91 -26.16 35.05
C GLU A 31 -1.88 -26.54 33.98
N VAL A 32 -1.34 -25.54 33.28
CA VAL A 32 -0.21 -25.72 32.36
C VAL A 32 0.96 -24.92 32.90
N VAL A 33 1.96 -25.69 33.31
CA VAL A 33 3.24 -25.32 33.88
C VAL A 33 4.02 -24.43 32.91
N ALA A 34 4.35 -23.22 33.35
CA ALA A 34 5.27 -22.31 32.67
C ALA A 34 6.70 -22.69 33.06
N ALA A 35 7.40 -23.40 32.17
CA ALA A 35 8.85 -23.57 32.24
C ALA A 35 9.51 -22.32 31.63
N ALA A 36 10.16 -21.52 32.48
CA ALA A 36 10.93 -20.35 32.09
C ALA A 36 12.36 -20.78 31.74
N GLU A 37 12.67 -20.83 30.44
CA GLU A 37 14.02 -21.03 29.93
C GLU A 37 14.71 -19.65 29.82
N LYS A 38 15.69 -19.40 30.69
CA LYS A 38 16.58 -18.24 30.63
C LYS A 38 17.67 -18.52 29.60
N GLU A 39 17.49 -18.08 28.36
CA GLU A 39 18.60 -17.93 27.42
C GLU A 39 19.43 -16.70 27.82
N SER A 40 20.64 -16.97 28.32
CA SER A 40 21.70 -16.00 28.57
C SER A 40 22.41 -15.68 27.26
N TYR A 41 22.06 -14.56 26.61
CA TYR A 41 22.82 -14.05 25.47
C TYR A 41 24.18 -13.52 25.93
N PRO A 42 25.30 -13.92 25.28
CA PRO A 42 26.60 -13.34 25.56
C PRO A 42 26.66 -11.88 25.09
N ALA A 43 27.27 -11.03 25.93
CA ALA A 43 27.51 -9.63 25.64
C ALA A 43 28.31 -9.47 24.34
N ALA A 44 27.75 -8.73 23.38
CA ALA A 44 28.47 -8.30 22.20
C ALA A 44 29.61 -7.35 22.63
N VAL A 45 30.84 -7.75 22.31
CA VAL A 45 32.06 -6.97 22.51
C VAL A 45 32.04 -5.82 21.49
N ASP A 46 32.02 -4.59 22.01
CA ASP A 46 32.15 -3.35 21.25
C ASP A 46 33.61 -3.17 20.79
N ASP A 47 33.97 -3.76 19.65
CA ASP A 47 35.22 -3.45 18.95
C ASP A 47 34.96 -2.43 17.85
N SER A 48 34.79 -1.17 18.24
CA SER A 48 34.84 -0.01 17.33
C SER A 48 36.11 0.78 17.56
N SER A 49 37.25 0.14 17.31
CA SER A 49 38.55 0.82 17.21
C SER A 49 38.66 1.46 15.82
N CYS A 50 38.34 2.76 15.73
CA CYS A 50 38.73 3.57 14.58
C CYS A 50 40.20 3.95 14.75
N SER A 51 41.09 3.14 14.19
CA SER A 51 42.50 3.49 14.02
C SER A 51 42.62 4.65 13.03
N ASP A 52 43.11 5.78 13.53
CA ASP A 52 43.71 6.87 12.77
C ASP A 52 44.87 6.33 11.93
N SER A 53 44.72 6.40 10.60
CA SER A 53 45.84 6.25 9.67
C SER A 53 46.21 7.63 9.15
N THR A 54 47.15 8.22 9.85
CA THR A 54 47.90 9.43 9.51
C THR A 54 48.84 9.15 8.33
N ALA A 55 48.82 10.07 7.36
CA ALA A 55 49.89 10.44 6.43
C ALA A 55 50.55 9.35 5.55
N SER A 56 50.37 9.51 4.23
CA SER A 56 51.50 9.44 3.31
C SER A 56 51.24 10.40 2.15
N SER A 57 51.98 11.51 2.18
CA SER A 57 52.12 12.48 1.12
C SER A 57 53.07 11.92 0.06
N THR A 58 52.55 11.62 -1.12
CA THR A 58 53.36 11.41 -2.33
C THR A 58 53.01 12.46 -3.35
N ASP A 59 53.96 13.37 -3.52
CA ASP A 59 54.14 14.24 -4.67
C ASP A 59 54.09 13.44 -5.98
N GLU A 60 53.09 13.70 -6.82
CA GLU A 60 53.18 13.39 -8.25
C GLU A 60 52.65 14.55 -9.11
N LYS A 61 53.64 15.30 -9.61
CA LYS A 61 53.77 15.81 -10.99
C LYS A 61 52.48 16.22 -11.72
N GLN A 62 52.27 17.53 -11.73
CA GLN A 62 51.57 18.25 -12.79
C GLN A 62 52.06 17.81 -14.18
N SER A 63 51.27 16.99 -14.88
CA SER A 63 51.36 16.85 -16.34
C SER A 63 50.26 17.70 -16.97
N LEU A 64 50.71 18.82 -17.54
CA LEU A 64 49.94 19.74 -18.35
C LEU A 64 49.66 19.05 -19.70
N SER A 65 48.59 18.28 -19.83
CA SER A 65 48.24 17.62 -21.09
C SER A 65 46.79 17.83 -21.47
N GLN A 66 46.62 18.62 -22.53
CA GLN A 66 45.53 18.67 -23.49
C GLN A 66 44.10 18.54 -22.94
N MET A 67 43.41 19.68 -22.88
CA MET A 67 41.94 19.69 -22.86
C MET A 67 41.40 19.07 -24.15
N PRO A 68 40.72 17.91 -24.10
CA PRO A 68 40.00 17.40 -25.26
C PRO A 68 38.80 18.32 -25.51
N HIS A 69 38.66 18.75 -26.77
CA HIS A 69 37.48 19.46 -27.25
C HIS A 69 36.22 18.64 -26.92
N GLN A 70 35.49 19.08 -25.89
CA GLN A 70 34.20 18.54 -25.52
C GLN A 70 33.18 18.86 -26.64
N PRO A 71 32.53 17.85 -27.25
CA PRO A 71 31.55 18.05 -28.32
C PRO A 71 30.32 18.80 -27.78
N ARG A 72 30.15 20.04 -28.24
CA ARG A 72 29.19 21.06 -27.76
C ARG A 72 27.71 20.82 -28.13
N ARG A 73 27.26 19.58 -28.38
CA ARG A 73 25.99 19.32 -29.11
C ARG A 73 24.90 18.48 -28.41
N SER A 74 25.02 18.12 -27.13
CA SER A 74 23.98 17.31 -26.43
C SER A 74 22.99 18.08 -25.54
N LEU A 75 23.05 19.42 -25.50
CA LEU A 75 22.30 20.22 -24.51
C LEU A 75 20.77 20.25 -24.71
N SER A 76 20.24 19.99 -25.92
CA SER A 76 18.79 20.10 -26.15
C SER A 76 17.98 18.91 -25.63
N LEU A 77 18.46 17.68 -25.81
CA LEU A 77 17.74 16.48 -25.35
C LEU A 77 17.69 16.35 -23.83
N GLN A 78 18.75 16.81 -23.15
CA GLN A 78 18.82 16.74 -21.70
C GLN A 78 17.85 17.72 -21.03
N SER A 79 17.69 18.91 -21.60
CA SER A 79 16.70 19.90 -21.14
C SER A 79 15.27 19.40 -21.31
N ILE A 80 14.95 18.75 -22.44
CA ILE A 80 13.62 18.17 -22.69
C ILE A 80 13.32 17.05 -21.70
N SER A 81 14.28 16.14 -21.44
CA SER A 81 14.10 15.04 -20.49
C SER A 81 13.82 15.55 -19.07
N GLN A 82 14.56 16.55 -18.60
CA GLN A 82 14.35 17.15 -17.27
C GLN A 82 12.96 17.78 -17.12
N SER A 83 12.42 18.39 -18.19
CA SER A 83 11.08 18.97 -18.15
C SER A 83 9.97 17.92 -18.18
N LEU A 84 10.18 16.77 -18.84
CA LEU A 84 9.18 15.71 -18.96
C LEU A 84 9.11 14.78 -17.74
N LEU A 85 10.17 14.76 -16.94
CA LEU A 85 10.27 13.88 -15.78
C LEU A 85 9.10 13.93 -14.79
N PRO A 86 8.71 15.11 -14.28
CA PRO A 86 7.62 15.18 -13.31
C PRO A 86 6.31 14.70 -13.92
N TRP A 87 6.10 14.95 -15.21
CA TRP A 87 4.92 14.48 -15.93
C TRP A 87 4.89 12.97 -16.09
N LEU A 88 6.04 12.35 -16.34
CA LEU A 88 6.13 10.90 -16.45
C LEU A 88 5.84 10.23 -15.10
N GLY A 89 6.36 10.77 -14.00
CA GLY A 89 6.00 10.33 -12.64
C GLY A 89 4.51 10.49 -12.35
N MET A 90 3.93 11.64 -12.69
CA MET A 90 2.49 11.87 -12.56
C MET A 90 1.64 10.94 -13.44
N SER A 91 2.15 10.50 -14.59
CA SER A 91 1.43 9.59 -15.51
C SER A 91 1.30 8.16 -15.00
N VAL A 92 2.16 7.74 -14.06
CA VAL A 92 2.08 6.40 -13.45
C VAL A 92 0.71 6.19 -12.79
N TRP A 93 0.17 7.24 -12.16
CA TRP A 93 -1.11 7.15 -11.46
C TRP A 93 -2.31 6.89 -12.40
N PRO A 94 -2.51 7.65 -13.50
CA PRO A 94 -3.46 7.28 -14.55
C PRO A 94 -3.24 5.88 -15.12
N CYS A 95 -1.99 5.44 -15.30
CA CYS A 95 -1.70 4.08 -15.78
C CYS A 95 -2.17 2.99 -14.81
N MET A 96 -2.11 3.22 -13.50
CA MET A 96 -2.69 2.31 -12.50
C MET A 96 -4.21 2.21 -12.62
N LEU A 97 -4.88 3.26 -13.10
CA LEU A 97 -6.32 3.26 -13.39
C LEU A 97 -6.66 2.62 -14.75
N ALA A 98 -5.68 2.29 -15.58
CA ALA A 98 -5.92 1.74 -16.91
C ALA A 98 -6.66 0.40 -16.83
N LEU A 99 -6.31 -0.48 -15.89
CA LEU A 99 -6.98 -1.77 -15.73
C LEU A 99 -8.48 -1.64 -15.41
N PRO A 100 -8.90 -0.94 -14.34
CA PRO A 100 -10.33 -0.79 -14.05
C PRO A 100 -11.08 -0.05 -15.16
N LEU A 101 -10.46 0.95 -15.81
CA LEU A 101 -11.08 1.64 -16.95
C LEU A 101 -11.24 0.73 -18.16
N PHE A 102 -10.24 -0.10 -18.44
CA PHE A 102 -10.27 -1.07 -19.54
C PHE A 102 -11.33 -2.14 -19.31
N LEU A 103 -11.43 -2.65 -18.09
CA LEU A 103 -12.44 -3.64 -17.69
C LEU A 103 -13.87 -3.08 -17.60
N ASN A 104 -14.03 -1.76 -17.73
CA ASN A 104 -15.33 -1.08 -17.81
C ASN A 104 -15.74 -0.75 -19.26
N THR A 105 -14.94 -1.14 -20.26
CA THR A 105 -15.31 -0.94 -21.67
C THR A 105 -16.31 -2.00 -22.13
N GLN A 106 -17.18 -1.66 -23.09
CA GLN A 106 -18.17 -2.63 -23.62
C GLN A 106 -17.54 -3.92 -24.17
N LYS A 107 -16.32 -3.84 -24.71
CA LYS A 107 -15.62 -4.99 -25.31
C LYS A 107 -14.96 -5.90 -24.29
N PHE A 108 -14.43 -5.33 -23.19
CA PHE A 108 -13.66 -6.05 -22.17
C PHE A 108 -14.34 -5.97 -20.81
N HIS A 109 -15.66 -5.90 -20.80
CA HIS A 109 -16.42 -5.80 -19.56
C HIS A 109 -16.08 -6.98 -18.65
N TYR A 110 -15.91 -6.74 -17.35
CA TYR A 110 -15.51 -7.76 -16.37
C TYR A 110 -16.39 -9.03 -16.42
N SER A 111 -17.65 -8.90 -16.86
CA SER A 111 -18.57 -10.03 -17.07
C SER A 111 -18.14 -11.02 -18.14
N THR A 112 -17.19 -10.67 -19.02
CA THR A 112 -16.61 -11.59 -20.01
C THR A 112 -15.39 -12.34 -19.47
N THR A 113 -14.74 -11.80 -18.44
CA THR A 113 -13.47 -12.31 -17.91
C THR A 113 -13.66 -13.22 -16.71
N PHE A 114 -14.57 -12.86 -15.80
CA PHE A 114 -14.79 -13.63 -14.58
C PHE A 114 -15.88 -14.71 -14.80
N PRO A 115 -16.17 -15.59 -13.83
CA PRO A 115 -17.32 -16.51 -13.89
C PRO A 115 -18.65 -15.86 -13.50
N ARG A 116 -19.75 -16.18 -14.21
CA ARG A 116 -21.08 -15.55 -14.01
C ARG A 116 -21.55 -15.45 -12.55
N GLY A 117 -21.25 -16.44 -11.73
CA GLY A 117 -21.61 -16.44 -10.30
C GLY A 117 -20.92 -15.35 -9.45
N TRP A 118 -19.93 -14.64 -9.99
CA TRP A 118 -19.20 -13.58 -9.28
C TRP A 118 -19.90 -12.22 -9.33
N TRP A 119 -20.80 -12.00 -10.29
CA TRP A 119 -21.59 -10.76 -10.43
C TRP A 119 -23.09 -11.00 -10.63
N THR A 120 -23.55 -12.26 -10.61
CA THR A 120 -24.98 -12.57 -10.63
C THR A 120 -25.40 -13.11 -9.28
N LEU A 121 -26.40 -12.47 -8.66
CA LEU A 121 -27.03 -12.96 -7.45
C LEU A 121 -28.21 -13.86 -7.86
N ARG A 122 -28.13 -15.16 -7.58
CA ARG A 122 -29.22 -16.15 -7.81
C ARG A 122 -29.75 -16.28 -9.25
N GLY A 123 -28.92 -16.02 -10.27
CA GLY A 123 -29.25 -16.34 -11.66
C GLY A 123 -30.22 -15.38 -12.37
N GLU A 124 -30.79 -14.38 -11.69
CA GLU A 124 -31.56 -13.32 -12.32
C GLU A 124 -30.65 -12.26 -12.97
N HIS A 125 -31.15 -11.60 -14.01
CA HIS A 125 -30.44 -10.56 -14.75
C HIS A 125 -30.22 -9.34 -13.86
N TRP A 126 -29.05 -9.26 -13.25
CA TRP A 126 -28.56 -8.15 -12.41
C TRP A 126 -28.50 -6.77 -13.10
N LEU A 127 -28.81 -6.68 -14.40
CA LEU A 127 -28.80 -5.43 -15.15
C LEU A 127 -30.02 -4.53 -14.87
N ASP A 128 -30.90 -4.92 -13.95
CA ASP A 128 -31.89 -4.00 -13.40
C ASP A 128 -31.21 -3.04 -12.43
N LYS A 129 -31.00 -1.80 -12.90
CA LYS A 129 -30.44 -0.66 -12.15
C LYS A 129 -31.02 -0.48 -10.74
N SER A 130 -32.25 -0.93 -10.50
CA SER A 130 -32.90 -0.84 -9.19
C SER A 130 -32.24 -1.69 -8.11
N LEU A 131 -31.47 -2.73 -8.47
CA LEU A 131 -30.70 -3.50 -7.49
C LEU A 131 -29.39 -2.81 -7.09
N GLU A 132 -28.81 -1.95 -7.94
CA GLU A 132 -27.52 -1.28 -7.67
C GLU A 132 -27.58 -0.35 -6.44
N GLU A 133 -28.77 0.09 -6.04
CA GLU A 133 -29.00 0.96 -4.88
C GLU A 133 -29.01 0.20 -3.52
N GLY A 134 -28.95 -1.14 -3.53
CA GLY A 134 -29.21 -1.98 -2.35
C GLY A 134 -28.03 -2.74 -1.72
N GLY A 135 -26.78 -2.55 -2.17
CA GLY A 135 -25.62 -3.22 -1.53
C GLY A 135 -25.43 -4.69 -1.94
N ILE A 136 -25.35 -4.95 -3.24
CA ILE A 136 -25.32 -6.28 -3.89
C ILE A 136 -23.97 -7.00 -3.78
N TRP A 137 -23.48 -7.35 -2.59
CA TRP A 137 -22.27 -8.19 -2.51
C TRP A 137 -22.37 -9.36 -1.54
N GLU A 138 -23.59 -9.78 -1.20
CA GLU A 138 -23.85 -10.85 -0.25
C GLU A 138 -23.66 -12.23 -0.89
N TYR A 139 -22.48 -12.82 -0.73
CA TYR A 139 -22.23 -14.24 -0.95
C TYR A 139 -23.11 -15.01 0.04
N GLY A 140 -24.03 -15.83 -0.47
CA GLY A 140 -25.12 -16.48 0.29
C GLY A 140 -24.69 -17.50 1.36
N THR A 141 -23.42 -17.48 1.79
CA THR A 141 -22.99 -18.13 3.04
C THR A 141 -23.04 -17.10 4.16
N GLU A 142 -23.93 -17.36 5.11
CA GLU A 142 -24.01 -16.59 6.35
C GLU A 142 -22.92 -17.08 7.32
N LEU A 143 -21.97 -16.21 7.64
CA LEU A 143 -21.03 -16.42 8.74
C LEU A 143 -21.42 -15.48 9.87
N TYR A 144 -21.84 -16.02 11.01
CA TYR A 144 -22.36 -15.25 12.16
C TYR A 144 -23.56 -14.35 11.82
N GLY A 145 -24.46 -14.80 10.93
CA GLY A 145 -25.63 -14.02 10.51
C GLY A 145 -25.28 -12.80 9.65
N LYS A 146 -24.05 -12.73 9.12
CA LYS A 146 -23.63 -11.77 8.10
C LYS A 146 -23.29 -12.52 6.83
N THR A 147 -23.80 -12.03 5.72
CA THR A 147 -23.46 -12.50 4.38
C THR A 147 -22.06 -12.04 4.00
N LEU A 148 -21.21 -12.98 3.58
CA LEU A 148 -19.83 -12.68 3.18
C LEU A 148 -19.79 -11.85 1.89
N ARG A 149 -18.74 -11.05 1.68
CA ARG A 149 -18.61 -10.28 0.44
C ARG A 149 -18.13 -11.13 -0.74
N HIS A 150 -18.67 -10.90 -1.93
CA HIS A 150 -18.23 -11.56 -3.17
C HIS A 150 -16.74 -11.27 -3.49
N PRO A 151 -16.01 -12.24 -4.09
CA PRO A 151 -14.58 -12.12 -4.35
C PRO A 151 -14.22 -11.21 -5.53
N LEU A 152 -15.20 -10.74 -6.31
CA LEU A 152 -14.96 -9.95 -7.53
C LEU A 152 -14.22 -8.66 -7.23
N GLY A 153 -14.69 -7.84 -6.29
CA GLY A 153 -14.01 -6.59 -5.95
C GLY A 153 -12.61 -6.81 -5.34
N LEU A 154 -12.45 -7.86 -4.52
CA LEU A 154 -11.14 -8.24 -3.98
C LEU A 154 -10.15 -8.62 -5.08
N SER A 155 -10.56 -9.48 -6.03
CA SER A 155 -9.72 -9.90 -7.14
C SER A 155 -9.37 -8.73 -8.07
N LEU A 156 -10.34 -7.87 -8.41
CA LEU A 156 -10.10 -6.64 -9.17
C LEU A 156 -9.09 -5.72 -8.46
N GLY A 157 -9.22 -5.55 -7.14
CA GLY A 157 -8.30 -4.76 -6.33
C GLY A 157 -6.88 -5.32 -6.34
N ILE A 158 -6.72 -6.63 -6.12
CA ILE A 158 -5.41 -7.31 -6.16
C ILE A 158 -4.78 -7.22 -7.55
N SER A 159 -5.57 -7.45 -8.62
CA SER A 159 -5.09 -7.32 -9.99
C SER A 159 -4.65 -5.89 -10.31
N ALA A 160 -5.37 -4.87 -9.85
CA ALA A 160 -4.98 -3.47 -10.03
C ALA A 160 -3.65 -3.16 -9.34
N VAL A 161 -3.44 -3.68 -8.11
CA VAL A 161 -2.15 -3.54 -7.40
C VAL A 161 -1.03 -4.23 -8.17
N ALA A 162 -1.26 -5.44 -8.69
CA ALA A 162 -0.26 -6.16 -9.49
C ALA A 162 0.14 -5.40 -10.76
N VAL A 163 -0.83 -4.87 -11.50
CA VAL A 163 -0.57 -4.03 -12.69
C VAL A 163 0.19 -2.77 -12.31
N GLY A 164 -0.19 -2.11 -11.21
CA GLY A 164 0.54 -0.94 -10.71
C GLY A 164 2.00 -1.24 -10.35
N HIS A 165 2.28 -2.41 -9.77
CA HIS A 165 3.66 -2.83 -9.50
C HIS A 165 4.47 -3.02 -10.78
N VAL A 166 3.87 -3.54 -11.86
CA VAL A 166 4.56 -3.66 -13.15
C VAL A 166 5.00 -2.28 -13.66
N PHE A 167 4.11 -1.28 -13.62
CA PHE A 167 4.46 0.09 -14.02
C PHE A 167 5.52 0.71 -13.10
N LEU A 168 5.44 0.47 -11.79
CA LEU A 168 6.41 0.95 -10.83
C LEU A 168 7.80 0.35 -11.07
N LEU A 169 7.89 -0.95 -11.39
CA LEU A 169 9.15 -1.61 -11.74
C LEU A 169 9.78 -1.03 -13.01
N ILE A 170 8.96 -0.76 -14.04
CA ILE A 170 9.43 -0.10 -15.26
C ILE A 170 9.93 1.31 -14.94
N TYR A 171 9.15 2.11 -14.22
CA TYR A 171 9.53 3.46 -13.81
C TYR A 171 10.84 3.46 -13.02
N PHE A 172 10.97 2.57 -12.04
CA PHE A 172 12.17 2.44 -11.23
C PHE A 172 13.37 2.00 -12.06
N ARG A 173 13.20 1.09 -13.04
CA ARG A 173 14.27 0.70 -13.96
C ARG A 173 14.74 1.87 -14.82
N LEU A 174 13.83 2.67 -15.36
CA LEU A 174 14.16 3.89 -16.11
C LEU A 174 14.90 4.91 -15.24
N HIS A 175 14.46 5.07 -13.98
CA HIS A 175 15.10 5.94 -13.01
C HIS A 175 16.53 5.49 -12.70
N GLN A 176 16.73 4.19 -12.47
CA GLN A 176 18.04 3.61 -12.17
C GLN A 176 19.02 3.75 -13.34
N GLN A 177 18.55 3.66 -14.58
CA GLN A 177 19.36 3.88 -15.79
C GLN A 177 19.69 5.36 -16.05
N GLN A 178 19.24 6.27 -15.18
CA GLN A 178 19.39 7.73 -15.34
C GLN A 178 18.76 8.27 -16.63
N TYR A 179 17.87 7.50 -17.27
CA TYR A 179 17.04 7.99 -18.37
C TYR A 179 16.09 9.08 -17.90
N LEU A 180 15.76 9.04 -16.61
CA LEU A 180 15.02 10.08 -15.92
C LEU A 180 15.93 11.17 -15.32
N GLY A 181 17.10 11.40 -15.89
CA GLY A 181 18.02 12.43 -15.41
C GLY A 181 19.02 11.93 -14.35
N LYS A 182 19.96 12.81 -14.01
CA LYS A 182 21.10 12.46 -13.18
C LYS A 182 20.68 12.39 -11.71
N THR A 183 20.79 11.20 -11.12
CA THR A 183 20.56 11.00 -9.69
C THR A 183 21.75 11.52 -8.89
N THR A 184 21.49 12.38 -7.90
CA THR A 184 22.51 12.84 -6.95
C THR A 184 22.54 11.92 -5.75
N SER A 185 23.72 11.38 -5.42
CA SER A 185 23.89 10.65 -4.15
C SER A 185 23.70 11.61 -2.99
N ILE A 186 22.79 11.28 -2.08
CA ILE A 186 22.63 12.01 -0.80
C ILE A 186 23.81 11.69 0.13
N GLN A 187 24.43 10.52 -0.03
CA GLN A 187 25.56 10.09 0.78
C GLN A 187 26.88 10.65 0.22
N SER A 188 27.71 11.21 1.09
CA SER A 188 29.04 11.74 0.77
C SER A 188 30.00 10.69 0.23
N ARG A 189 29.81 9.41 0.60
CA ARG A 189 30.60 8.27 0.11
C ARG A 189 30.31 7.85 -1.34
N GLY A 190 29.40 8.55 -2.02
CA GLY A 190 28.95 8.18 -3.36
C GLY A 190 27.86 7.10 -3.33
N ALA A 191 27.21 6.89 -4.47
CA ALA A 191 26.16 5.89 -4.60
C ALA A 191 26.78 4.49 -4.63
N VAL A 192 26.33 3.60 -3.75
CA VAL A 192 26.66 2.17 -3.81
C VAL A 192 26.19 1.61 -5.16
N GLN A 193 27.01 0.76 -5.79
CA GLN A 193 26.63 0.08 -7.03
C GLN A 193 25.38 -0.77 -6.81
N TYR A 194 24.27 -0.34 -7.43
CA TYR A 194 22.97 -0.99 -7.28
C TYR A 194 22.75 -2.00 -8.41
N VAL A 195 22.80 -3.28 -8.07
CA VAL A 195 22.49 -4.37 -9.02
C VAL A 195 20.98 -4.63 -9.01
N TYR A 196 20.30 -4.14 -10.05
CA TYR A 196 18.83 -4.18 -10.14
C TYR A 196 18.24 -5.58 -10.02
N ALA A 197 18.84 -6.57 -10.69
CA ALA A 197 18.33 -7.94 -10.69
C ALA A 197 18.34 -8.55 -9.28
N ASP A 198 19.43 -8.36 -8.55
CA ASP A 198 19.56 -8.86 -7.17
C ASP A 198 18.58 -8.17 -6.23
N ALA A 199 18.43 -6.85 -6.36
CA ALA A 199 17.49 -6.11 -5.54
C ALA A 199 16.03 -6.47 -5.86
N LEU A 200 15.67 -6.65 -7.13
CA LEU A 200 14.35 -7.10 -7.55
C LEU A 200 14.07 -8.52 -7.04
N LYS A 201 15.04 -9.43 -7.18
CA LYS A 201 14.94 -10.79 -6.63
C LYS A 201 14.71 -10.75 -5.13
N ASN A 202 15.54 -10.00 -4.39
CA ASN A 202 15.40 -9.86 -2.95
C ASN A 202 14.04 -9.27 -2.56
N HIS A 203 13.53 -8.29 -3.30
CA HIS A 203 12.21 -7.71 -3.06
C HIS A 203 11.07 -8.73 -3.30
N LEU A 204 11.11 -9.46 -4.41
CA LEU A 204 10.11 -10.51 -4.71
C LEU A 204 10.20 -11.70 -3.74
N CYS A 205 11.38 -11.96 -3.19
CA CYS A 205 11.62 -12.97 -2.16
C CYS A 205 11.23 -12.52 -0.74
N GLN A 206 10.56 -11.38 -0.56
CA GLN A 206 9.98 -10.95 0.73
C GLN A 206 8.48 -11.28 0.79
N PRO A 207 8.09 -12.56 0.99
CA PRO A 207 6.68 -12.97 1.00
C PRO A 207 5.89 -12.32 2.15
N GLY A 208 6.57 -11.90 3.22
CA GLY A 208 5.94 -11.29 4.39
C GLY A 208 5.14 -10.03 4.06
N GLY A 209 5.65 -9.19 3.15
CA GLY A 209 4.93 -7.98 2.70
C GLY A 209 3.68 -8.33 1.91
N PHE A 210 3.78 -9.27 0.96
CA PHE A 210 2.66 -9.73 0.15
C PHE A 210 1.59 -10.42 0.99
N LEU A 211 2.00 -11.27 1.93
CA LEU A 211 1.09 -11.99 2.82
C LEU A 211 0.36 -11.00 3.75
N LEU A 212 1.09 -10.08 4.39
CA LEU A 212 0.49 -9.14 5.33
C LEU A 212 -0.47 -8.17 4.63
N LEU A 213 -0.08 -7.63 3.47
CA LEU A 213 -0.94 -6.74 2.69
C LEU A 213 -2.13 -7.50 2.08
N GLY A 214 -1.91 -8.69 1.52
CA GLY A 214 -2.96 -9.51 0.93
C GLY A 214 -3.98 -10.00 1.97
N LEU A 215 -3.50 -10.43 3.15
CA LEU A 215 -4.37 -10.83 4.26
C LEU A 215 -5.17 -9.63 4.79
N TYR A 216 -4.53 -8.47 4.95
CA TYR A 216 -5.20 -7.24 5.35
C TYR A 216 -6.34 -6.88 4.38
N LEU A 217 -6.07 -6.85 3.08
CA LEU A 217 -7.09 -6.57 2.05
C LEU A 217 -8.21 -7.61 2.06
N THR A 218 -7.87 -8.89 2.22
CA THR A 218 -8.85 -9.98 2.27
C THR A 218 -9.77 -9.84 3.48
N ILE A 219 -9.22 -9.65 4.68
CA ILE A 219 -10.01 -9.50 5.91
C ILE A 219 -10.89 -8.25 5.82
N THR A 220 -10.32 -7.10 5.45
CA THR A 220 -11.09 -5.85 5.37
C THR A 220 -12.21 -5.92 4.34
N TRP A 221 -11.99 -6.60 3.22
CA TRP A 221 -13.01 -6.83 2.20
C TRP A 221 -14.10 -7.79 2.67
N VAL A 222 -13.72 -9.00 3.12
CA VAL A 222 -14.66 -10.07 3.47
C VAL A 222 -15.57 -9.69 4.64
N PHE A 223 -15.05 -8.92 5.60
CA PHE A 223 -15.78 -8.52 6.81
C PHE A 223 -16.46 -7.15 6.72
N ASP A 224 -16.52 -6.52 5.56
CA ASP A 224 -17.19 -5.23 5.36
C ASP A 224 -16.64 -4.12 6.28
N LEU A 225 -15.32 -4.10 6.50
CA LEU A 225 -14.69 -3.15 7.43
C LEU A 225 -14.44 -1.77 6.81
N LEU A 226 -14.59 -1.62 5.49
CA LEU A 226 -14.41 -0.35 4.78
C LEU A 226 -15.74 0.44 4.75
N PRO A 227 -15.71 1.74 4.44
CA PRO A 227 -16.93 2.51 4.21
C PRO A 227 -17.78 1.92 3.09
N HIS A 228 -19.11 2.05 3.20
CA HIS A 228 -20.05 1.44 2.24
C HIS A 228 -19.77 1.85 0.77
N SER A 229 -19.25 3.07 0.55
CA SER A 229 -18.84 3.57 -0.77
C SER A 229 -17.78 2.73 -1.47
N TYR A 230 -16.93 2.00 -0.74
CA TYR A 230 -15.92 1.10 -1.33
C TYR A 230 -16.52 -0.19 -1.90
N TYR A 231 -17.73 -0.53 -1.48
CA TYR A 231 -18.46 -1.69 -1.95
C TYR A 231 -19.53 -1.31 -2.98
N SER A 232 -19.83 -0.03 -3.19
CA SER A 232 -20.80 0.37 -4.22
C SER A 232 -20.12 0.53 -5.58
N PHE A 233 -20.65 -0.13 -6.60
CA PHE A 233 -20.32 0.16 -8.00
C PHE A 233 -21.25 1.25 -8.58
N SER A 234 -22.31 1.59 -7.84
CA SER A 234 -23.17 2.73 -8.16
C SER A 234 -22.49 4.02 -7.72
N GLY A 235 -22.39 4.97 -8.65
CA GLY A 235 -21.66 6.22 -8.48
C GLY A 235 -20.24 6.14 -9.04
N GLY A 236 -19.90 7.09 -9.91
CA GLY A 236 -18.53 7.21 -10.43
C GLY A 236 -17.51 7.55 -9.33
N ILE A 237 -16.23 7.52 -9.70
CA ILE A 237 -15.15 7.88 -8.78
C ILE A 237 -15.33 9.34 -8.33
N GLN A 238 -15.54 9.55 -7.03
CA GLN A 238 -15.61 10.89 -6.45
C GLN A 238 -14.19 11.44 -6.23
N TYR A 239 -13.54 11.88 -7.30
CA TYR A 239 -12.13 12.32 -7.27
C TYR A 239 -11.78 13.31 -6.17
N LYS A 240 -12.72 14.21 -5.82
CA LYS A 240 -12.53 15.17 -4.71
C LYS A 240 -12.38 14.47 -3.35
N GLN A 241 -13.19 13.45 -3.08
CA GLN A 241 -13.11 12.66 -1.85
C GLN A 241 -11.82 11.84 -1.83
N VAL A 242 -11.47 11.20 -2.96
CA VAL A 242 -10.23 10.44 -3.10
C VAL A 242 -9.01 11.34 -2.84
N ALA A 243 -8.98 12.54 -3.42
CA ALA A 243 -7.91 13.51 -3.19
C ALA A 243 -7.83 13.94 -1.72
N MET A 244 -8.95 14.24 -1.06
CA MET A 244 -8.98 14.54 0.37
C MET A 244 -8.50 13.38 1.23
N CYS A 245 -8.87 12.14 0.89
CA CYS A 245 -8.38 10.95 1.59
C CYS A 245 -6.86 10.83 1.49
N LEU A 246 -6.27 11.05 0.30
CA LEU A 246 -4.82 11.04 0.12
C LEU A 246 -4.13 12.13 0.96
N VAL A 247 -4.66 13.36 0.93
CA VAL A 247 -4.12 14.47 1.74
C VAL A 247 -4.21 14.17 3.24
N CYS A 248 -5.34 13.65 3.70
CA CYS A 248 -5.52 13.27 5.10
C CYS A 248 -4.57 12.13 5.51
N GLN A 249 -4.41 11.11 4.65
CA GLN A 249 -3.51 10.00 4.91
C GLN A 249 -2.06 10.48 5.02
N ASP A 250 -1.59 11.29 4.09
CA ASP A 250 -0.24 11.87 4.12
C ASP A 250 -0.04 12.75 5.35
N PHE A 251 -1.05 13.56 5.72
CA PHE A 251 -1.00 14.39 6.91
C PHE A 251 -0.88 13.55 8.20
N VAL A 252 -1.67 12.48 8.32
CA VAL A 252 -1.60 11.57 9.48
C VAL A 252 -0.25 10.86 9.52
N GLN A 253 0.25 10.37 8.39
CA GLN A 253 1.57 9.76 8.29
C GLN A 253 2.69 10.73 8.70
N PHE A 254 2.60 12.00 8.26
CA PHE A 254 3.52 13.06 8.66
C PHE A 254 3.48 13.32 10.17
N LEU A 255 2.29 13.43 10.76
CA LEU A 255 2.13 13.63 12.20
C LEU A 255 2.70 12.45 12.99
N MET A 256 2.37 11.22 12.60
CA MET A 256 2.91 10.02 13.26
C MET A 256 4.42 9.98 13.21
N HIS A 257 5.01 10.23 12.03
CA HIS A 257 6.46 10.27 11.87
C HIS A 257 7.09 11.37 12.74
N LYS A 258 6.50 12.57 12.76
CA LYS A 258 6.97 13.68 13.61
C LYS A 258 6.85 13.35 15.10
N VAL A 259 5.76 12.73 15.52
CA VAL A 259 5.56 12.30 16.91
C VAL A 259 6.55 11.21 17.30
N GLU A 260 6.85 10.25 16.42
CA GLU A 260 7.88 9.22 16.67
C GLU A 260 9.25 9.85 16.94
N HIS A 261 9.60 10.92 16.21
CA HIS A 261 10.83 11.66 16.42
C HIS A 261 10.83 12.50 17.72
N VAL A 262 9.69 13.07 18.12
CA VAL A 262 9.62 14.03 19.24
C VAL A 262 9.31 13.34 20.58
N ALA A 263 8.46 12.32 20.60
CA ALA A 263 7.87 11.80 21.83
C ALA A 263 8.87 11.07 22.73
N HIS A 264 9.76 10.23 22.17
CA HIS A 264 10.74 9.53 23.01
C HIS A 264 11.92 8.91 22.24
N PRO A 265 13.18 9.24 22.58
CA PRO A 265 14.36 8.72 21.89
C PRO A 265 14.56 7.20 22.06
N LYS A 266 13.96 6.56 23.08
CA LYS A 266 14.00 5.08 23.18
C LYS A 266 12.99 4.40 22.25
N MET A 267 11.80 4.98 22.05
CA MET A 267 10.85 4.49 21.04
C MET A 267 11.47 4.60 19.65
N TYR A 268 12.09 5.75 19.36
CA TYR A 268 12.86 5.94 18.13
C TYR A 268 13.96 4.88 17.91
N LYS A 269 14.70 4.51 18.96
CA LYS A 269 15.75 3.47 18.85
C LYS A 269 15.18 2.06 18.60
N ILE A 270 13.99 1.75 19.07
CA ILE A 270 13.37 0.43 18.92
C ILE A 270 12.57 0.34 17.61
N SER A 271 11.84 1.42 17.29
CA SER A 271 10.89 1.49 16.18
C SER A 271 11.49 2.09 14.91
N HIS A 272 12.61 2.82 14.96
CA HIS A 272 13.18 3.49 13.77
C HIS A 272 14.60 3.01 13.43
N LYS A 273 15.45 2.78 14.44
CA LYS A 273 16.86 2.38 14.22
C LYS A 273 17.05 1.01 13.55
N PRO A 274 16.23 -0.03 13.81
CA PRO A 274 16.35 -1.30 13.09
C PRO A 274 16.07 -1.14 11.60
N HIS A 275 15.18 -0.22 11.21
CA HIS A 275 14.78 0.00 9.82
C HIS A 275 15.85 0.69 8.96
N HIS A 276 16.80 1.40 9.59
CA HIS A 276 17.97 1.94 8.89
C HIS A 276 19.12 0.92 8.74
N LYS A 277 19.15 -0.16 9.55
CA LYS A 277 20.20 -1.19 9.51
C LYS A 277 19.77 -2.46 8.77
N LEU A 278 18.50 -2.82 8.87
CA LEU A 278 17.87 -3.92 8.15
C LEU A 278 16.82 -3.29 7.25
N GLN A 279 17.06 -3.37 5.95
CA GLN A 279 16.20 -2.93 4.87
C GLN A 279 14.97 -3.88 4.77
N ILE A 280 14.22 -4.01 5.87
CA ILE A 280 12.99 -4.79 6.00
C ILE A 280 11.93 -3.87 6.60
N GLN A 281 10.86 -3.74 5.82
CA GLN A 281 10.00 -2.58 5.71
C GLN A 281 8.78 -2.71 6.64
N SER A 282 8.52 -1.67 7.44
CA SER A 282 7.22 -1.03 7.68
C SER A 282 5.92 -1.87 7.76
N CYS A 283 5.93 -3.07 8.36
CA CYS A 283 4.70 -3.87 8.52
C CYS A 283 3.70 -3.34 9.56
N LEU A 284 4.02 -2.34 10.38
CA LEU A 284 3.14 -1.94 11.49
C LEU A 284 2.18 -0.76 11.19
N MET A 285 2.35 -0.04 10.09
CA MET A 285 1.55 1.16 9.78
C MET A 285 0.18 0.91 9.10
N PRO A 286 -0.10 -0.20 8.38
CA PRO A 286 -1.41 -0.37 7.74
C PRO A 286 -2.61 -0.45 8.70
N LEU A 287 -2.39 -0.83 9.97
CA LEU A 287 -3.49 -1.08 10.89
C LEU A 287 -4.20 0.18 11.42
N MET A 288 -3.57 1.36 11.36
CA MET A 288 -4.13 2.58 11.96
C MET A 288 -4.94 3.47 11.01
N GLY A 289 -4.88 3.21 9.69
CA GLY A 289 -5.72 3.93 8.71
C GLY A 289 -7.23 3.68 8.85
N LEU A 290 -7.62 2.61 9.56
CA LEU A 290 -9.02 2.25 9.82
C LEU A 290 -9.75 3.16 10.84
N CYS A 291 -9.03 4.04 11.56
CA CYS A 291 -9.67 4.90 12.56
C CYS A 291 -10.28 6.18 11.96
N LEU A 292 -9.83 6.63 10.77
CA LEU A 292 -10.29 7.89 10.18
C LEU A 292 -11.53 7.74 9.28
N THR A 293 -11.85 6.52 8.82
CA THR A 293 -12.98 6.25 7.92
C THR A 293 -14.32 6.05 8.63
N ARG A 294 -14.39 6.22 9.96
CA ARG A 294 -15.65 6.14 10.71
C ARG A 294 -16.36 7.50 10.88
N GLN A 295 -15.83 8.60 10.33
CA GLN A 295 -16.38 9.95 10.50
C GLN A 295 -16.44 10.84 9.23
N LEU A 296 -16.26 10.27 8.03
CA LEU A 296 -16.53 10.96 6.76
C LEU A 296 -17.47 10.11 5.91
#